data_AF-A0A367L0J0-F1
#
_entry.id   AF-A0A367L0J0-F1
#
_cell.length_a   1.000
_cell.length_b   1.000
_cell.length_c   1.000
_cell.angle_alpha   90.00
_cell.angle_beta   90.00
_cell.angle_gamma   90.00
#
_symmetry.space_group_name_H-M   'P 1'
#
loop_
_entity.id
_entity.type
_entity.pdbx_description
1 polymer ?
#
loop_
_entity_poly.entity_id
_entity_poly.type
_entity_poly.pdbx_seq_one_letter_code
_entity_poly.pdbx_strand_id
1 'polypeptide(L)'
;MVSSWICWLGLLLAACLVDAGTFNIAGLDSKNAIEGSFIAVFNKSATEDEVQKCRDDMVAKMRKRDLENGGNGTDAENHQYISVEGFRAMACQTDAATVAEMQEMANDTIAWVEAVQSVSVPDMEMVQQQQASSQSFDRLAIVSDSENSIENAQQPSSEEQGKGVSLYIMDTGCNVQHNVFQGRAKTIANLVPGESETDLNGHGTHTAGSAGGAAVGIASQADIRCVKILGANGSGNSRSILAGFQAVMRDVQNTGRVGRCSVNMSLTSGSSAAINQMANAVAQSCALCVAAGNEGKDASQFSPASAQGAICVGAVNSTDQRLPIASFSNKGQKVSIMAPGVNVISADFKNPGGVKAISGTSMASPQVAGLCAGVIASLSEPCKDCSQVCLQKLQTDAAGEGRVANVPPGTTNLRVDTSSQIPIAVPSGGRR
;
A
#
# COMPACT_ATOMS: atom_id res chain seq x y z
N MET A 1 -3.27 -71.87 -15.55
CA MET A 1 -2.43 -71.30 -16.61
C MET A 1 -3.05 -69.97 -17.03
N VAL A 2 -2.34 -68.85 -16.76
CA VAL A 2 -2.40 -67.50 -17.42
C VAL A 2 -3.77 -66.77 -17.29
N SER A 3 -3.96 -65.50 -16.88
CA SER A 3 -3.10 -64.32 -16.70
C SER A 3 -3.89 -63.17 -16.03
N SER A 4 -3.16 -62.29 -15.32
CA SER A 4 -3.25 -60.82 -15.31
C SER A 4 -4.52 -60.08 -14.82
N TRP A 5 -4.46 -59.64 -13.56
CA TRP A 5 -4.36 -58.24 -13.14
C TRP A 5 -4.48 -57.19 -14.27
N ILE A 6 -5.57 -56.39 -14.27
CA ILE A 6 -5.67 -54.98 -14.66
C ILE A 6 -7.01 -54.46 -14.07
N CYS A 7 -6.89 -53.67 -13.00
CA CYS A 7 -7.88 -52.69 -12.53
C CYS A 7 -7.03 -51.60 -11.87
N TRP A 8 -7.42 -50.34 -12.03
CA TRP A 8 -6.64 -49.10 -11.80
C TRP A 8 -5.86 -48.59 -13.01
N LEU A 9 -6.57 -48.02 -13.99
CA LEU A 9 -6.17 -46.78 -14.67
C LEU A 9 -7.38 -46.25 -15.45
N GLY A 10 -8.06 -45.26 -14.88
CA GLY A 10 -9.26 -44.67 -15.46
C GLY A 10 -9.39 -43.21 -15.04
N LEU A 11 -8.49 -42.35 -15.54
CA LEU A 11 -8.63 -40.90 -15.67
C LEU A 11 -7.31 -40.33 -16.23
N LEU A 12 -7.13 -40.48 -17.54
CA LEU A 12 -6.07 -39.81 -18.30
C LEU A 12 -6.48 -39.88 -19.78
N LEU A 13 -7.22 -38.86 -20.26
CA LEU A 13 -7.35 -38.54 -21.70
C LEU A 13 -8.18 -37.26 -21.88
N ALA A 14 -7.48 -36.12 -21.86
CA ALA A 14 -7.51 -35.10 -22.92
C ALA A 14 -6.54 -33.97 -22.52
N ALA A 15 -5.26 -34.30 -22.36
CA ALA A 15 -4.23 -33.30 -22.54
C ALA A 15 -4.15 -33.04 -24.04
N CYS A 16 -4.87 -32.02 -24.52
CA CYS A 16 -4.57 -31.42 -25.79
C CYS A 16 -3.15 -30.85 -25.67
N LEU A 17 -2.19 -31.57 -26.24
CA LEU A 17 -0.89 -31.07 -26.62
C LEU A 17 -1.11 -29.95 -27.65
N VAL A 18 -1.41 -28.75 -27.14
CA VAL A 18 -1.02 -27.54 -27.84
C VAL A 18 0.48 -27.44 -27.61
N ASP A 19 1.21 -27.36 -28.72
CA ASP A 19 2.66 -27.19 -28.74
C ASP A 19 3.02 -26.08 -27.74
N ALA A 20 3.79 -26.44 -26.71
CA ALA A 20 4.20 -25.53 -25.67
C ALA A 20 5.28 -24.59 -26.22
N GLY A 21 4.86 -23.65 -27.08
CA GLY A 21 5.45 -22.32 -27.02
C GLY A 21 5.24 -21.86 -25.59
N THR A 22 6.30 -21.84 -24.77
CA THR A 22 6.21 -21.45 -23.36
C THR A 22 5.76 -19.99 -23.30
N PHE A 23 4.45 -19.77 -23.13
CA PHE A 23 3.90 -18.44 -22.93
C PHE A 23 4.47 -17.88 -21.63
N ASN A 24 5.28 -16.82 -21.74
CA ASN A 24 6.03 -16.27 -20.62
C ASN A 24 5.12 -15.35 -19.80
N ILE A 25 4.22 -15.94 -19.01
CA ILE A 25 3.39 -15.23 -18.04
C ILE A 25 4.16 -15.15 -16.71
N ALA A 26 4.54 -13.94 -16.31
CA ALA A 26 5.27 -13.73 -15.07
C ALA A 26 4.42 -14.11 -13.85
N GLY A 27 5.02 -14.82 -12.90
CA GLY A 27 4.40 -15.16 -11.61
C GLY A 27 3.29 -16.21 -11.67
N LEU A 28 3.12 -16.93 -12.79
CA LEU A 28 2.12 -18.00 -12.92
C LEU A 28 2.38 -19.17 -11.97
N ASP A 29 3.64 -19.43 -11.63
CA ASP A 29 4.12 -20.45 -10.70
C ASP A 29 4.13 -19.98 -9.23
N SER A 30 3.78 -18.71 -8.99
CA SER A 30 3.70 -18.17 -7.64
C SER A 30 2.60 -18.88 -6.86
N LYS A 31 2.91 -19.30 -5.62
CA LYS A 31 1.92 -19.80 -4.67
C LYS A 31 0.79 -18.81 -4.35
N ASN A 32 1.00 -17.53 -4.67
CA ASN A 32 0.02 -16.45 -4.44
C ASN A 32 -0.75 -16.12 -5.73
N ALA A 33 -0.47 -16.76 -6.86
CA ALA A 33 -1.18 -16.53 -8.11
C ALA A 33 -2.67 -16.86 -7.96
N ILE A 34 -3.52 -15.99 -8.47
CA ILE A 34 -4.95 -16.20 -8.58
C ILE A 34 -5.22 -16.80 -9.96
N GLU A 35 -5.67 -18.04 -9.98
CA GLU A 35 -5.99 -18.76 -11.21
C GLU A 35 -7.04 -18.00 -12.04
N GLY A 36 -6.85 -17.99 -13.36
CA GLY A 36 -7.77 -17.35 -14.29
C GLY A 36 -7.79 -15.82 -14.20
N SER A 37 -6.74 -15.19 -13.66
CA SER A 37 -6.67 -13.73 -13.54
C SER A 37 -5.28 -13.20 -13.90
N PHE A 38 -5.25 -12.20 -14.78
CA PHE A 38 -4.02 -11.71 -15.41
C PHE A 38 -3.98 -10.18 -15.53
N ILE A 39 -2.78 -9.65 -15.70
CA ILE A 39 -2.50 -8.23 -15.98
C ILE A 39 -1.66 -8.18 -17.25
N ALA A 40 -2.24 -7.66 -18.33
CA ALA A 40 -1.52 -7.35 -19.56
C ALA A 40 -1.01 -5.91 -19.50
N VAL A 41 0.30 -5.72 -19.49
CA VAL A 41 0.93 -4.39 -19.47
C VAL A 41 1.24 -3.96 -20.89
N PHE A 42 0.79 -2.77 -21.27
CA PHE A 42 0.98 -2.24 -22.62
C PHE A 42 2.36 -1.60 -22.78
N ASN A 43 2.89 -1.67 -24.00
CA ASN A 43 4.13 -1.01 -24.35
C ASN A 43 3.98 0.51 -24.20
N LYS A 44 5.00 1.19 -23.67
CA LYS A 44 5.00 2.66 -23.53
C LYS A 44 5.00 3.37 -24.87
N SER A 45 5.55 2.76 -25.93
CA SER A 45 5.57 3.34 -27.28
C SER A 45 4.26 3.19 -28.03
N ALA A 46 3.35 2.31 -27.59
CA ALA A 46 2.06 2.13 -28.25
C ALA A 46 1.20 3.40 -28.14
N THR A 47 0.55 3.77 -29.23
CA THR A 47 -0.40 4.88 -29.29
C THR A 47 -1.69 4.55 -28.56
N GLU A 48 -2.47 5.56 -28.19
CA GLU A 48 -3.78 5.32 -27.54
C GLU A 48 -4.75 4.54 -28.44
N ASP A 49 -4.70 4.74 -29.76
CA ASP A 49 -5.53 4.01 -30.71
C ASP A 49 -5.14 2.53 -30.80
N GLU A 50 -3.84 2.23 -30.82
CA GLU A 50 -3.34 0.84 -30.76
C GLU A 50 -3.76 0.14 -29.47
N VAL A 51 -3.60 0.83 -28.32
CA VAL A 51 -4.01 0.29 -27.03
C VAL A 51 -5.53 0.11 -26.97
N GLN A 52 -6.32 1.07 -27.45
CA GLN A 52 -7.78 0.97 -27.50
C GLN A 52 -8.22 -0.23 -28.33
N LYS A 53 -7.69 -0.35 -29.55
CA LYS A 53 -7.98 -1.49 -30.43
C LYS A 53 -7.60 -2.82 -29.79
N CYS A 54 -6.40 -2.90 -29.21
CA CYS A 54 -5.92 -4.10 -28.53
C CYS A 54 -6.87 -4.50 -27.39
N ARG A 55 -7.33 -3.54 -26.57
CA ARG A 55 -8.31 -3.82 -25.50
C ARG A 55 -9.64 -4.30 -26.06
N ASP A 56 -10.16 -3.68 -27.10
CA ASP A 56 -11.43 -4.08 -27.69
C ASP A 56 -11.36 -5.50 -28.27
N ASP A 57 -10.25 -5.84 -28.94
CA ASP A 57 -9.96 -7.19 -29.45
C ASP A 57 -9.84 -8.20 -28.31
N MET A 58 -9.16 -7.83 -27.21
CA MET A 58 -9.06 -8.66 -26.01
C MET A 58 -10.45 -8.94 -25.40
N VAL A 59 -11.26 -7.90 -25.18
CA VAL A 59 -12.62 -8.04 -24.61
C VAL A 59 -13.49 -8.91 -25.52
N ALA A 60 -13.47 -8.65 -26.84
CA ALA A 60 -14.24 -9.43 -27.81
C ALA A 60 -13.87 -10.92 -27.76
N LYS A 61 -12.57 -11.22 -27.59
CA LYS A 61 -12.09 -12.59 -27.51
C LYS A 61 -12.47 -13.28 -26.20
N MET A 62 -12.32 -12.62 -25.06
CA MET A 62 -12.77 -13.16 -23.77
C MET A 62 -14.27 -13.47 -23.83
N ARG A 63 -15.07 -12.53 -24.34
CA ARG A 63 -16.51 -12.72 -24.51
C ARG A 63 -16.84 -13.93 -25.37
N LYS A 64 -16.14 -14.09 -26.51
CA LYS A 64 -16.33 -15.24 -27.39
C LYS A 64 -16.00 -16.55 -26.67
N ARG A 65 -14.87 -16.61 -25.96
CA ARG A 65 -14.44 -17.82 -25.25
C ARG A 65 -15.37 -18.20 -24.11
N ASP A 66 -15.83 -17.22 -23.33
CA ASP A 66 -16.78 -17.46 -22.25
C ASP A 66 -18.09 -18.06 -22.78
N LEU A 67 -18.61 -17.52 -23.88
CA LEU A 67 -19.79 -18.08 -24.56
C LEU A 67 -19.55 -19.49 -25.11
N GLU A 68 -18.38 -19.77 -25.68
CA GLU A 68 -18.00 -21.12 -26.14
C GLU A 68 -17.95 -22.14 -25.00
N ASN A 69 -17.59 -21.69 -23.79
CA ASN A 69 -17.53 -22.52 -22.58
C ASN A 69 -18.87 -22.60 -21.82
N GLY A 70 -19.96 -22.05 -22.39
CA GLY A 70 -21.29 -22.09 -21.79
C GLY A 70 -21.54 -21.04 -20.70
N GLY A 71 -20.69 -20.01 -20.61
CA GLY A 71 -20.90 -18.82 -19.77
C GLY A 71 -21.91 -17.84 -20.37
N ASN A 72 -22.04 -16.67 -19.73
CA ASN A 72 -23.02 -15.63 -20.09
C ASN A 72 -22.40 -14.45 -20.87
N GLY A 73 -21.15 -14.59 -21.31
CA GLY A 73 -20.31 -13.52 -21.84
C GLY A 73 -19.55 -12.78 -20.73
N THR A 74 -18.65 -11.89 -21.12
CA THR A 74 -17.92 -11.03 -20.18
C THR A 74 -18.68 -9.75 -19.88
N ASP A 75 -18.66 -9.33 -18.62
CA ASP A 75 -19.11 -8.03 -18.18
C ASP A 75 -17.93 -7.10 -17.80
N ALA A 76 -18.26 -5.90 -17.31
CA ALA A 76 -17.28 -4.93 -16.86
C ALA A 76 -16.53 -5.35 -15.59
N GLU A 77 -16.96 -6.39 -14.88
CA GLU A 77 -16.24 -6.95 -13.74
C GLU A 77 -15.11 -7.88 -14.20
N ASN A 78 -15.27 -8.55 -15.35
CA ASN A 78 -14.23 -9.44 -15.88
C ASN A 78 -12.97 -8.72 -16.36
N HIS A 79 -13.00 -7.42 -16.64
CA HIS A 79 -11.81 -6.68 -17.06
C HIS A 79 -11.77 -5.23 -16.59
N GLN A 80 -10.58 -4.67 -16.48
CA GLN A 80 -10.37 -3.30 -16.05
C GLN A 80 -9.19 -2.69 -16.78
N TYR A 81 -9.45 -1.56 -17.45
CA TYR A 81 -8.39 -0.73 -17.99
C TYR A 81 -7.81 0.18 -16.90
N ILE A 82 -6.48 0.16 -16.80
CA ILE A 82 -5.69 0.98 -15.90
C ILE A 82 -4.84 1.90 -16.78
N SER A 83 -4.98 3.20 -16.57
CA SER A 83 -4.20 4.23 -17.26
C SER A 83 -3.86 5.35 -16.30
N VAL A 84 -2.56 5.50 -16.05
CA VAL A 84 -1.95 6.67 -15.43
C VAL A 84 -0.76 7.08 -16.28
N GLU A 85 -0.32 8.33 -16.13
CA GLU A 85 0.86 8.81 -16.85
C GLU A 85 2.05 7.87 -16.61
N GLY A 86 2.62 7.34 -17.69
CA GLY A 86 3.76 6.42 -17.63
C GLY A 86 3.45 4.93 -17.37
N PHE A 87 2.19 4.54 -17.14
CA PHE A 87 1.77 3.14 -16.97
C PHE A 87 0.36 2.86 -17.49
N ARG A 88 0.24 1.88 -18.39
CA ARG A 88 -1.03 1.41 -18.94
C ARG A 88 -1.09 -0.11 -18.87
N ALA A 89 -2.22 -0.64 -18.41
CA ALA A 89 -2.44 -2.08 -18.32
C ALA A 89 -3.93 -2.43 -18.43
N MET A 90 -4.22 -3.68 -18.75
CA MET A 90 -5.54 -4.27 -18.63
C MET A 90 -5.48 -5.47 -17.69
N ALA A 91 -6.17 -5.38 -16.56
CA ALA A 91 -6.39 -6.52 -15.70
C ALA A 91 -7.62 -7.28 -16.20
N CYS A 92 -7.53 -8.60 -16.36
CA CYS A 92 -8.62 -9.42 -16.89
C CYS A 92 -8.75 -10.75 -16.13
N GLN A 93 -9.98 -11.26 -16.07
CA GLN A 93 -10.31 -12.59 -15.63
C GLN A 93 -10.63 -13.43 -16.86
N THR A 94 -9.76 -14.38 -17.18
CA THR A 94 -9.84 -15.25 -18.35
C THR A 94 -8.85 -16.40 -18.16
N ASP A 95 -8.92 -17.47 -18.95
CA ASP A 95 -7.95 -18.56 -18.91
C ASP A 95 -6.59 -18.17 -19.54
N ALA A 96 -5.54 -18.93 -19.20
CA ALA A 96 -4.18 -18.67 -19.65
C ALA A 96 -4.00 -18.79 -21.18
N ALA A 97 -4.74 -19.68 -21.84
CA ALA A 97 -4.65 -19.85 -23.30
C ALA A 97 -5.23 -18.62 -24.01
N THR A 98 -6.33 -18.08 -23.51
CA THR A 98 -6.90 -16.83 -24.03
C THR A 98 -5.92 -15.67 -23.90
N VAL A 99 -5.18 -15.54 -22.78
CA VAL A 99 -4.16 -14.48 -22.63
C VAL A 99 -2.97 -14.69 -23.55
N ALA A 100 -2.50 -15.93 -23.67
CA ALA A 100 -1.44 -16.30 -24.61
C ALA A 100 -1.78 -15.86 -26.04
N GLU A 101 -2.99 -16.20 -26.51
CA GLU A 101 -3.42 -15.80 -27.83
C GLU A 101 -3.62 -14.27 -27.95
N MET A 102 -4.00 -13.58 -26.87
CA MET A 102 -4.05 -12.10 -26.86
C MET A 102 -2.67 -11.48 -27.04
N GLN A 103 -1.64 -12.03 -26.41
CA GLN A 103 -0.27 -11.55 -26.56
C GLN A 103 0.20 -11.67 -28.02
N GLU A 104 -0.11 -12.79 -28.68
CA GLU A 104 0.23 -12.99 -30.10
C GLU A 104 -0.49 -12.01 -31.03
N MET A 105 -1.79 -11.78 -30.79
CA MET A 105 -2.59 -10.84 -31.59
C MET A 105 -2.22 -9.38 -31.35
N ALA A 106 -1.62 -9.06 -30.21
CA ALA A 106 -1.36 -7.67 -29.81
C ALA A 106 -0.28 -6.97 -30.65
N ASN A 107 0.46 -7.68 -31.52
CA ASN A 107 1.41 -7.10 -32.47
C ASN A 107 2.32 -6.02 -31.82
N ASP A 108 3.05 -6.42 -30.77
CA ASP A 108 3.92 -5.58 -29.91
C ASP A 108 3.24 -4.51 -29.03
N THR A 109 1.90 -4.42 -29.03
CA THR A 109 1.12 -3.50 -28.16
C THR A 109 1.16 -3.94 -26.70
N ILE A 110 1.14 -5.24 -26.42
CA ILE A 110 1.34 -5.80 -25.07
C ILE A 110 2.84 -6.04 -24.89
N ALA A 111 3.43 -5.43 -23.86
CA ALA A 111 4.84 -5.62 -23.54
C ALA A 111 5.11 -6.94 -22.81
N TRP A 112 4.23 -7.30 -21.87
CA TRP A 112 4.31 -8.54 -21.09
C TRP A 112 3.01 -8.75 -20.30
N VAL A 113 2.86 -9.95 -19.73
CA VAL A 113 1.73 -10.34 -18.89
C VAL A 113 2.24 -10.89 -17.55
N GLU A 114 1.54 -10.58 -16.47
CA GLU A 114 1.75 -11.14 -15.13
C GLU A 114 0.44 -11.74 -14.59
N ALA A 115 0.53 -12.85 -13.86
CA ALA A 115 -0.60 -13.40 -13.12
C ALA A 115 -1.00 -12.43 -11.98
N VAL A 116 -2.31 -12.27 -11.76
CA VAL A 116 -2.77 -11.53 -10.58
C VAL A 116 -2.35 -12.29 -9.33
N GLN A 117 -1.81 -11.58 -8.34
CA GLN A 117 -1.33 -12.18 -7.10
C GLN A 117 -2.20 -11.73 -5.93
N SER A 118 -2.40 -12.61 -4.96
CA SER A 118 -2.98 -12.30 -3.65
C SER A 118 -2.05 -11.37 -2.87
N VAL A 119 -2.66 -10.46 -2.11
CA VAL A 119 -1.99 -9.44 -1.29
C VAL A 119 -2.65 -9.44 0.08
N SER A 120 -1.88 -9.19 1.14
CA SER A 120 -2.44 -9.01 2.47
C SER A 120 -1.74 -7.88 3.23
N VAL A 121 -2.37 -7.45 4.31
CA VAL A 121 -1.65 -6.75 5.39
C VAL A 121 -0.54 -7.70 5.90
N PRO A 122 0.66 -7.20 6.24
CA PRO A 122 1.70 -8.03 6.81
C PRO A 122 1.29 -8.48 8.22
N ASP A 123 1.88 -9.57 8.73
CA ASP A 123 1.58 -10.07 10.08
C ASP A 123 1.77 -8.96 11.12
N MET A 124 0.74 -8.70 11.92
CA MET A 124 0.73 -7.66 12.95
C MET A 124 0.83 -8.27 14.34
N GLU A 125 1.60 -7.62 15.21
CA GLU A 125 1.57 -7.91 16.64
C GLU A 125 0.64 -6.93 17.34
N MET A 126 -0.39 -7.49 17.98
CA MET A 126 -1.41 -6.75 18.71
C MET A 126 -1.06 -6.72 20.21
N VAL A 127 -0.96 -5.54 20.79
CA VAL A 127 -0.76 -5.41 22.24
C VAL A 127 -2.11 -5.15 22.93
N GLN A 128 -2.43 -5.92 23.97
CA GLN A 128 -3.56 -5.63 24.85
C GLN A 128 -3.34 -4.25 25.50
N GLN A 129 -4.32 -3.36 25.39
CA GLN A 129 -4.26 -1.99 25.90
C GLN A 129 -3.64 -1.93 27.30
N GLN A 130 -2.44 -1.36 27.38
CA GLN A 130 -1.85 -0.87 28.61
C GLN A 130 -1.72 0.65 28.50
N GLN A 131 -1.79 1.33 29.65
CA GLN A 131 -1.97 2.78 29.75
C GLN A 131 -1.05 3.56 28.80
N ALA A 132 -1.66 4.44 28.01
CA ALA A 132 -0.96 5.27 27.04
C ALA A 132 -0.16 6.39 27.72
N SER A 133 0.94 6.84 27.10
CA SER A 133 1.65 8.04 27.57
C SER A 133 0.76 9.28 27.39
N SER A 134 0.74 10.16 28.39
CA SER A 134 -0.18 11.32 28.44
C SER A 134 0.14 12.41 27.42
N GLN A 135 1.37 12.47 26.87
CA GLN A 135 1.86 13.60 26.07
C GLN A 135 1.08 13.85 24.77
N SER A 136 0.58 12.81 24.10
CA SER A 136 -0.17 12.98 22.84
C SER A 136 -1.65 13.32 23.07
N PHE A 137 -2.19 13.02 24.26
CA PHE A 137 -3.56 13.39 24.63
C PHE A 137 -3.70 14.87 24.99
N ASP A 138 -2.60 15.55 25.34
CA ASP A 138 -2.60 16.99 25.57
C ASP A 138 -3.01 17.77 24.29
N ARG A 139 -2.74 17.25 23.08
CA ARG A 139 -3.23 17.86 21.82
C ARG A 139 -4.76 17.82 21.66
N LEU A 140 -5.43 16.85 22.30
CA LEU A 140 -6.90 16.83 22.38
C LEU A 140 -7.42 17.80 23.45
N ALA A 141 -6.72 17.94 24.57
CA ALA A 141 -7.07 18.85 25.65
C ALA A 141 -6.91 20.34 25.27
N ILE A 142 -5.97 20.68 24.38
CA ILE A 142 -5.75 22.05 23.89
C ILE A 142 -6.94 22.58 23.05
N VAL A 143 -7.90 21.75 22.65
CA VAL A 143 -9.14 22.19 21.99
C VAL A 143 -10.24 22.57 23.00
N SER A 144 -10.00 22.41 24.31
CA SER A 144 -10.91 22.85 25.37
C SER A 144 -10.13 23.47 26.54
N ASP A 145 -9.96 24.79 26.50
CA ASP A 145 -9.68 25.68 27.64
C ASP A 145 -8.81 25.09 28.78
N SER A 146 -7.49 25.10 28.64
CA SER A 146 -6.61 25.27 29.80
C SER A 146 -5.22 25.78 29.40
N GLU A 147 -5.02 27.09 29.53
CA GLU A 147 -3.69 27.68 29.69
C GLU A 147 -3.10 27.17 30.99
N ASN A 148 -2.12 26.27 30.90
CA ASN A 148 -0.93 26.19 31.76
C ASN A 148 -0.35 24.76 31.73
N SER A 149 0.73 24.59 30.95
CA SER A 149 1.95 23.83 31.28
C SER A 149 2.55 23.05 30.09
N ILE A 150 3.06 23.75 29.06
CA ILE A 150 4.19 23.28 28.23
C ILE A 150 5.04 24.50 27.86
N GLU A 151 5.98 24.90 28.72
CA GLU A 151 7.06 25.79 28.31
C GLU A 151 8.04 24.98 27.43
N ASN A 152 8.30 25.48 26.22
CA ASN A 152 9.35 25.10 25.25
C ASN A 152 9.17 23.96 24.22
N ALA A 153 8.00 23.34 24.05
CA ALA A 153 7.72 22.60 22.80
C ALA A 153 7.08 23.56 21.80
N GLN A 154 7.85 24.06 20.84
CA GLN A 154 7.32 24.89 19.74
C GLN A 154 6.27 24.06 19.00
N GLN A 155 5.00 24.51 19.04
CA GLN A 155 3.92 23.84 18.33
C GLN A 155 4.25 23.81 16.84
N PRO A 156 4.13 22.66 16.14
CA PRO A 156 4.39 22.62 14.71
C PRO A 156 3.49 23.61 13.98
N SER A 157 4.03 24.30 12.98
CA SER A 157 3.25 25.18 12.11
C SER A 157 2.13 24.41 11.39
N SER A 158 1.08 25.10 10.96
CA SER A 158 -0.02 24.46 10.19
C SER A 158 0.46 23.80 8.90
N GLU A 159 1.54 24.31 8.31
CA GLU A 159 2.16 23.75 7.11
C GLU A 159 2.88 22.44 7.42
N GLU A 160 3.64 22.38 8.51
CA GLU A 160 4.25 21.13 8.99
C GLU A 160 3.22 20.05 9.34
N GLN A 161 1.96 20.44 9.58
CA GLN A 161 0.83 19.54 9.83
C GLN A 161 0.09 19.11 8.55
N GLY A 162 0.60 19.42 7.36
CA GLY A 162 0.11 18.89 6.08
C GLY A 162 -1.11 19.60 5.49
N LYS A 163 -1.42 20.82 5.95
CA LYS A 163 -2.55 21.60 5.44
C LYS A 163 -2.49 21.74 3.90
N GLY A 164 -3.62 21.50 3.23
CA GLY A 164 -3.75 21.62 1.77
C GLY A 164 -3.25 20.41 0.97
N VAL A 165 -2.68 19.40 1.64
CA VAL A 165 -2.20 18.16 1.00
C VAL A 165 -3.25 17.06 1.10
N SER A 166 -3.46 16.32 -0.01
CA SER A 166 -4.19 15.06 0.03
C SER A 166 -3.32 13.95 0.61
N LEU A 167 -3.74 13.36 1.72
CA LEU A 167 -3.08 12.21 2.33
C LEU A 167 -3.90 10.94 2.05
N TYR A 168 -3.48 10.17 1.06
CA TYR A 168 -4.17 8.96 0.63
C TYR A 168 -3.75 7.75 1.47
N ILE A 169 -4.72 6.95 1.90
CA ILE A 169 -4.52 5.71 2.63
C ILE A 169 -5.12 4.58 1.81
N MET A 170 -4.26 3.76 1.21
CA MET A 170 -4.66 2.57 0.43
C MET A 170 -4.57 1.33 1.33
N ASP A 171 -5.71 0.84 1.80
CA ASP A 171 -5.76 -0.18 2.86
C ASP A 171 -7.09 -0.97 2.88
N THR A 172 -7.47 -1.51 4.04
CA THR A 172 -8.71 -2.22 4.37
C THR A 172 -9.96 -1.34 4.44
N GLY A 173 -9.80 -0.03 4.21
CA GLY A 173 -10.82 1.00 4.35
C GLY A 173 -10.46 1.99 5.45
N CYS A 174 -11.43 2.78 5.89
CA CYS A 174 -11.28 3.65 7.07
C CYS A 174 -12.65 3.88 7.71
N ASN A 175 -12.72 3.84 9.04
CA ASN A 175 -13.84 4.43 9.75
C ASN A 175 -13.71 5.96 9.74
N VAL A 176 -14.11 6.58 8.63
CA VAL A 176 -13.98 8.03 8.40
C VAL A 176 -14.77 8.89 9.40
N GLN A 177 -15.73 8.29 10.11
CA GLN A 177 -16.52 8.93 11.17
C GLN A 177 -15.82 8.90 12.54
N HIS A 178 -14.65 8.28 12.66
CA HIS A 178 -13.88 8.28 13.90
C HIS A 178 -13.49 9.71 14.31
N ASN A 179 -13.72 10.06 15.57
CA ASN A 179 -13.60 11.42 16.12
C ASN A 179 -12.21 12.04 15.88
N VAL A 180 -11.17 11.21 15.84
CA VAL A 180 -9.78 11.65 15.59
C VAL A 180 -9.59 12.35 14.23
N PHE A 181 -10.47 12.08 13.26
CA PHE A 181 -10.39 12.67 11.93
C PHE A 181 -11.13 14.01 11.85
N GLN A 182 -12.01 14.32 12.79
CA GLN A 182 -12.72 15.60 12.87
C GLN A 182 -13.38 16.01 11.53
N GLY A 183 -13.91 15.04 10.78
CA GLY A 183 -14.53 15.25 9.46
C GLY A 183 -13.57 15.45 8.29
N ARG A 184 -12.24 15.38 8.49
CA ARG A 184 -11.23 15.51 7.42
C ARG A 184 -11.05 14.24 6.58
N ALA A 185 -11.55 13.10 7.05
CA ALA A 185 -11.44 11.82 6.35
C ALA A 185 -12.65 11.55 5.45
N LYS A 186 -12.41 11.01 4.25
CA LYS A 186 -13.44 10.52 3.35
C LYS A 186 -12.98 9.28 2.58
N THR A 187 -13.90 8.39 2.26
CA THR A 187 -13.64 7.29 1.32
C THR A 187 -13.80 7.79 -0.10
N ILE A 188 -12.82 7.55 -0.97
CA ILE A 188 -12.88 7.95 -2.39
C ILE A 188 -13.12 6.78 -3.34
N ALA A 189 -12.83 5.56 -2.90
CA ALA A 189 -13.12 4.34 -3.64
C ALA A 189 -13.19 3.13 -2.71
N ASN A 190 -14.12 2.22 -3.02
CA ASN A 190 -14.16 0.87 -2.49
C ASN A 190 -14.02 -0.13 -3.64
N LEU A 191 -12.93 -0.89 -3.63
CA LEU A 191 -12.54 -1.82 -4.67
C LEU A 191 -12.65 -3.27 -4.19
N VAL A 192 -13.34 -3.50 -3.07
CA VAL A 192 -13.64 -4.83 -2.54
C VAL A 192 -15.11 -5.15 -2.82
N PRO A 193 -15.40 -6.02 -3.81
CA PRO A 193 -16.77 -6.36 -4.17
C PRO A 193 -17.55 -6.96 -3.00
N GLY A 194 -18.80 -6.56 -2.84
CA GLY A 194 -19.70 -7.09 -1.82
C GLY A 194 -19.45 -6.61 -0.39
N GLU A 195 -18.44 -5.76 -0.15
CA GLU A 195 -18.20 -5.14 1.15
C GLU A 195 -18.66 -3.68 1.18
N SER A 196 -19.04 -3.19 2.36
CA SER A 196 -19.27 -1.76 2.61
C SER A 196 -17.98 -0.94 2.50
N GLU A 197 -18.10 0.36 2.29
CA GLU A 197 -16.95 1.28 2.20
C GLU A 197 -16.19 1.52 3.52
N THR A 198 -16.80 1.18 4.66
CA THR A 198 -16.17 1.33 5.98
C THR A 198 -15.09 0.28 6.22
N ASP A 199 -14.22 0.54 7.20
CA ASP A 199 -13.21 -0.43 7.62
C ASP A 199 -13.83 -1.57 8.43
N LEU A 200 -13.65 -2.79 7.95
CA LEU A 200 -14.12 -4.01 8.59
C LEU A 200 -12.98 -4.81 9.25
N ASN A 201 -11.73 -4.39 9.06
CA ASN A 201 -10.55 -5.05 9.60
C ASN A 201 -9.93 -4.26 10.76
N GLY A 202 -9.83 -2.94 10.59
CA GLY A 202 -9.27 -1.99 11.56
C GLY A 202 -7.88 -1.48 11.22
N HIS A 203 -7.16 -2.19 10.36
CA HIS A 203 -5.80 -1.83 9.96
C HIS A 203 -5.74 -0.47 9.25
N GLY A 204 -6.72 -0.19 8.38
CA GLY A 204 -6.76 1.04 7.60
C GLY A 204 -7.13 2.25 8.44
N THR A 205 -8.03 2.10 9.41
CA THR A 205 -8.37 3.14 10.38
C THR A 205 -7.17 3.50 11.26
N HIS A 206 -6.44 2.49 11.75
CA HIS A 206 -5.23 2.71 12.57
C HIS A 206 -4.12 3.39 11.75
N THR A 207 -3.90 2.94 10.52
CA THR A 207 -2.94 3.52 9.57
C THR A 207 -3.30 4.97 9.23
N ALA A 208 -4.56 5.26 8.92
CA ALA A 208 -5.05 6.61 8.65
C ALA A 208 -4.89 7.53 9.87
N GLY A 209 -5.19 7.03 11.06
CA GLY A 209 -4.98 7.76 12.31
C GLY A 209 -3.51 8.10 12.55
N SER A 210 -2.59 7.17 12.29
CA SER A 210 -1.14 7.38 12.47
C SER A 210 -0.58 8.40 11.48
N ALA A 211 -1.18 8.47 10.28
CA ALA A 211 -0.76 9.39 9.24
C ALA A 211 -1.26 10.82 9.51
N GLY A 212 -2.53 11.00 9.88
CA GLY A 212 -3.15 12.34 9.93
C GLY A 212 -4.24 12.55 10.99
N GLY A 213 -4.40 11.65 11.95
CA GLY A 213 -5.31 11.85 13.08
C GLY A 213 -4.91 13.05 13.95
N ALA A 214 -5.88 13.82 14.45
CA ALA A 214 -5.62 15.08 15.16
C ALA A 214 -4.71 14.95 16.40
N ALA A 215 -4.78 13.83 17.12
CA ALA A 215 -4.02 13.60 18.36
C ALA A 215 -3.06 12.40 18.32
N VAL A 216 -3.11 11.61 17.25
CA VAL A 216 -2.33 10.36 17.12
C VAL A 216 -1.58 10.25 15.80
N GLY A 217 -1.62 11.31 14.98
CA GLY A 217 -0.99 11.34 13.67
C GLY A 217 -0.13 12.58 13.44
N ILE A 218 0.73 12.49 12.44
CA ILE A 218 1.69 13.56 12.09
C ILE A 218 0.97 14.71 11.37
N ALA A 219 0.30 14.41 10.26
CA ALA A 219 -0.31 15.41 9.39
C ALA A 219 -1.75 15.74 9.81
N SER A 220 -1.87 16.28 11.02
CA SER A 220 -3.16 16.58 11.68
C SER A 220 -4.03 17.63 10.97
N GLN A 221 -3.54 18.30 9.92
CA GLN A 221 -4.31 19.21 9.07
C GLN A 221 -4.43 18.76 7.61
N ALA A 222 -3.92 17.58 7.25
CA ALA A 222 -4.08 17.03 5.91
C ALA A 222 -5.52 16.56 5.64
N ASP A 223 -5.89 16.54 4.36
CA ASP A 223 -7.15 16.00 3.88
C ASP A 223 -7.00 14.48 3.65
N ILE A 224 -7.58 13.68 4.53
CA ILE A 224 -7.39 12.23 4.55
C ILE A 224 -8.34 11.56 3.55
N ARG A 225 -7.79 10.76 2.64
CA ARG A 225 -8.53 10.13 1.55
C ARG A 225 -8.30 8.63 1.53
N CYS A 226 -9.33 7.86 1.84
CA CYS A 226 -9.22 6.43 2.03
C CYS A 226 -9.65 5.67 0.78
N VAL A 227 -8.86 4.68 0.40
CA VAL A 227 -9.09 3.77 -0.73
C VAL A 227 -9.10 2.35 -0.18
N LYS A 228 -10.26 1.71 -0.20
CA LYS A 228 -10.41 0.33 0.27
C LYS A 228 -10.03 -0.64 -0.85
N ILE A 229 -8.91 -1.33 -0.67
CA ILE A 229 -8.33 -2.33 -1.59
C ILE A 229 -8.14 -3.70 -0.94
N LEU A 230 -8.35 -3.80 0.38
CA LEU A 230 -8.31 -5.04 1.15
C LEU A 230 -9.64 -5.26 1.89
N GLY A 231 -10.09 -6.51 1.98
CA GLY A 231 -11.34 -6.90 2.62
C GLY A 231 -11.25 -6.99 4.14
N ALA A 232 -12.34 -7.44 4.77
CA ALA A 232 -12.44 -7.62 6.22
C ALA A 232 -11.37 -8.58 6.79
N ASN A 233 -10.94 -9.57 5.99
CA ASN A 233 -9.86 -10.50 6.31
C ASN A 233 -8.44 -9.92 6.12
N GLY A 234 -8.32 -8.63 5.78
CA GLY A 234 -7.03 -7.98 5.54
C GLY A 234 -6.36 -8.39 4.24
N SER A 235 -7.09 -9.01 3.30
CA SER A 235 -6.55 -9.53 2.04
C SER A 235 -7.25 -8.93 0.81
N GLY A 236 -6.54 -8.93 -0.30
CA GLY A 236 -7.00 -8.45 -1.61
C GLY A 236 -6.08 -8.98 -2.71
N ASN A 237 -5.95 -8.26 -3.81
CA ASN A 237 -5.15 -8.71 -4.96
C ASN A 237 -4.47 -7.56 -5.70
N SER A 238 -3.50 -7.89 -6.55
CA SER A 238 -2.73 -6.91 -7.32
C SER A 238 -3.61 -6.08 -8.26
N ARG A 239 -4.71 -6.64 -8.80
CA ARG A 239 -5.70 -5.89 -9.58
C ARG A 239 -6.31 -4.73 -8.78
N SER A 240 -6.69 -4.98 -7.52
CA SER A 240 -7.27 -3.97 -6.63
C SER A 240 -6.25 -2.88 -6.26
N ILE A 241 -4.96 -3.22 -6.12
CA ILE A 241 -3.88 -2.23 -5.95
C ILE A 241 -3.79 -1.30 -7.16
N LEU A 242 -3.71 -1.84 -8.37
CA LEU A 242 -3.59 -1.04 -9.60
C LEU A 242 -4.82 -0.13 -9.79
N ALA A 243 -6.01 -0.67 -9.54
CA ALA A 243 -7.25 0.09 -9.52
C ALA A 243 -7.25 1.21 -8.47
N GLY A 244 -6.70 0.94 -7.28
CA GLY A 244 -6.58 1.90 -6.19
C GLY A 244 -5.65 3.05 -6.53
N PHE A 245 -4.48 2.77 -7.10
CA PHE A 245 -3.58 3.81 -7.60
C PHE A 245 -4.23 4.64 -8.70
N GLN A 246 -4.97 4.02 -9.62
CA GLN A 246 -5.75 4.76 -10.62
C GLN A 246 -6.80 5.67 -9.97
N ALA A 247 -7.50 5.22 -8.93
CA ALA A 247 -8.47 6.03 -8.20
C ALA A 247 -7.79 7.22 -7.49
N VAL A 248 -6.63 7.00 -6.87
CA VAL A 248 -5.80 8.07 -6.28
C VAL A 248 -5.46 9.10 -7.34
N MET A 249 -4.88 8.69 -8.47
CA MET A 249 -4.47 9.64 -9.51
C MET A 249 -5.66 10.40 -10.12
N ARG A 250 -6.83 9.78 -10.25
CA ARG A 250 -8.07 10.46 -10.65
C ARG A 250 -8.50 11.51 -9.63
N ASP A 251 -8.50 11.20 -8.34
CA ASP A 251 -8.86 12.18 -7.30
C ASP A 251 -7.83 13.32 -7.19
N VAL A 252 -6.53 13.01 -7.36
CA VAL A 252 -5.45 14.01 -7.45
C VAL A 252 -5.75 15.03 -8.57
N GLN A 253 -6.11 14.56 -9.76
CA GLN A 253 -6.48 15.43 -10.89
C GLN A 253 -7.77 16.21 -10.61
N ASN A 254 -8.83 15.52 -10.18
CA ASN A 254 -10.15 16.12 -9.91
C ASN A 254 -10.10 17.20 -8.82
N THR A 255 -9.17 17.09 -7.89
CA THR A 255 -9.02 18.03 -6.79
C THR A 255 -7.96 19.10 -7.04
N GLY A 256 -7.29 19.08 -8.20
CA GLY A 256 -6.22 20.01 -8.55
C GLY A 256 -4.99 19.89 -7.63
N ARG A 257 -4.74 18.71 -7.04
CA ARG A 257 -3.66 18.48 -6.06
C ARG A 257 -2.49 17.68 -6.63
N VAL A 258 -2.26 17.74 -7.94
CA VAL A 258 -1.03 17.19 -8.56
C VAL A 258 0.19 17.85 -7.90
N GLY A 259 1.15 17.06 -7.42
CA GLY A 259 2.30 17.58 -6.67
C GLY A 259 1.96 18.10 -5.26
N ARG A 260 0.74 17.85 -4.78
CA ARG A 260 0.25 18.21 -3.43
C ARG A 260 -0.42 16.99 -2.77
N CYS A 261 0.23 15.84 -2.87
CA CYS A 261 -0.28 14.57 -2.37
C CYS A 261 0.80 13.66 -1.78
N SER A 262 0.43 12.93 -0.73
CA SER A 262 1.18 11.79 -0.20
C SER A 262 0.28 10.56 -0.15
N VAL A 263 0.84 9.38 -0.40
CA VAL A 263 0.13 8.11 -0.42
C VAL A 263 0.84 7.17 0.55
N ASN A 264 0.09 6.57 1.47
CA ASN A 264 0.55 5.45 2.28
C ASN A 264 -0.07 4.14 1.78
N MET A 265 0.77 3.11 1.64
CA MET A 265 0.34 1.74 1.38
C MET A 265 1.04 0.77 2.34
N SER A 266 0.33 0.43 3.43
CA SER A 266 0.78 -0.42 4.52
C SER A 266 0.51 -1.92 4.28
N LEU A 267 0.86 -2.42 3.10
CA LEU A 267 0.66 -3.80 2.70
C LEU A 267 1.88 -4.37 1.98
N THR A 268 1.93 -5.69 1.86
CA THR A 268 2.97 -6.38 1.08
C THR A 268 2.36 -7.46 0.19
N SER A 269 2.99 -7.65 -0.96
CA SER A 269 2.76 -8.79 -1.85
C SER A 269 4.08 -9.50 -2.10
N GLY A 270 4.02 -10.68 -2.70
CA GLY A 270 5.17 -11.21 -3.44
C GLY A 270 5.63 -10.22 -4.53
N SER A 271 6.84 -10.41 -5.05
CA SER A 271 7.36 -9.56 -6.13
C SER A 271 6.38 -9.46 -7.30
N SER A 272 6.08 -8.23 -7.71
CA SER A 272 5.18 -7.91 -8.82
C SER A 272 5.76 -6.74 -9.62
N ALA A 273 6.06 -7.00 -10.88
CA ALA A 273 6.56 -5.96 -11.78
C ALA A 273 5.47 -4.92 -12.06
N ALA A 274 4.20 -5.37 -12.15
CA ALA A 274 3.07 -4.48 -12.40
C ALA A 274 2.86 -3.48 -11.26
N ILE A 275 2.86 -3.97 -10.01
CA ILE A 275 2.74 -3.11 -8.82
C ILE A 275 3.92 -2.14 -8.75
N ASN A 276 5.16 -2.61 -8.97
CA ASN A 276 6.34 -1.75 -8.90
C ASN A 276 6.33 -0.66 -9.98
N GLN A 277 5.95 -0.97 -11.22
CA GLN A 277 5.87 0.03 -12.28
C GLN A 277 4.76 1.06 -12.04
N MET A 278 3.59 0.61 -11.57
CA MET A 278 2.51 1.52 -11.18
C MET A 278 2.92 2.43 -10.01
N ALA A 279 3.57 1.87 -8.98
CA ALA A 279 4.09 2.61 -7.85
C ALA A 279 5.11 3.68 -8.29
N ASN A 280 6.03 3.34 -9.20
CA ASN A 280 6.98 4.30 -9.77
C ASN A 280 6.29 5.42 -10.56
N ALA A 281 5.21 5.13 -11.29
CA ALA A 281 4.44 6.13 -12.02
C ALA A 281 3.74 7.12 -11.06
N VAL A 282 3.09 6.60 -10.01
CA VAL A 282 2.42 7.43 -8.99
C VAL A 282 3.42 8.30 -8.21
N ALA A 283 4.61 7.77 -7.93
CA ALA A 283 5.68 8.46 -7.20
C ALA A 283 6.17 9.77 -7.86
N GLN A 284 5.92 9.94 -9.17
CA GLN A 284 6.26 11.16 -9.89
C GLN A 284 5.37 12.35 -9.48
N SER A 285 4.14 12.07 -9.07
CA SER A 285 3.14 13.09 -8.72
C SER A 285 2.82 13.17 -7.22
N CYS A 286 2.99 12.06 -6.49
CA CYS A 286 2.74 11.98 -5.06
C CYS A 286 3.92 11.36 -4.32
N ALA A 287 4.14 11.73 -3.05
CA ALA A 287 5.09 11.02 -2.21
C ALA A 287 4.50 9.68 -1.79
N LEU A 288 5.03 8.58 -2.32
CA LEU A 288 4.54 7.23 -2.08
C LEU A 288 5.35 6.53 -0.98
N CYS A 289 4.77 6.38 0.21
CA CYS A 289 5.33 5.65 1.33
C CYS A 289 4.74 4.24 1.39
N VAL A 290 5.61 3.25 1.57
CA VAL A 290 5.23 1.84 1.61
C VAL A 290 5.88 1.13 2.79
N ALA A 291 5.19 0.13 3.36
CA ALA A 291 5.75 -0.70 4.40
C ALA A 291 6.85 -1.62 3.84
N ALA A 292 7.96 -1.80 4.57
CA ALA A 292 9.01 -2.73 4.16
C ALA A 292 8.58 -4.21 4.24
N GLY A 293 7.63 -4.53 5.13
CA GLY A 293 7.18 -5.89 5.45
C GLY A 293 7.68 -6.38 6.82
N ASN A 294 7.01 -7.41 7.34
CA ASN A 294 7.15 -7.90 8.73
C ASN A 294 7.75 -9.31 8.82
N GLU A 295 8.49 -9.75 7.80
CA GLU A 295 9.03 -11.10 7.70
C GLU A 295 10.50 -11.23 8.14
N GLY A 296 11.16 -10.13 8.52
CA GLY A 296 12.58 -10.08 8.84
C GLY A 296 13.50 -10.40 7.65
N LYS A 297 12.98 -10.30 6.42
CA LYS A 297 13.62 -10.66 5.14
C LYS A 297 14.14 -9.45 4.38
N ASP A 298 14.73 -9.70 3.21
CA ASP A 298 15.10 -8.63 2.29
C ASP A 298 13.85 -8.01 1.63
N ALA A 299 13.66 -6.70 1.83
CA ALA A 299 12.55 -5.94 1.27
C ALA A 299 12.54 -5.95 -0.28
N SER A 300 13.66 -6.28 -0.92
CA SER A 300 13.74 -6.46 -2.39
C SER A 300 12.85 -7.58 -2.93
N GLN A 301 12.43 -8.52 -2.08
CA GLN A 301 11.60 -9.67 -2.45
C GLN A 301 10.09 -9.35 -2.49
N PHE A 302 9.71 -8.15 -2.05
CA PHE A 302 8.31 -7.76 -1.87
C PHE A 302 7.95 -6.53 -2.70
N SER A 303 6.70 -6.46 -3.11
CA SER A 303 6.13 -5.29 -3.77
C SER A 303 5.03 -4.69 -2.87
N PRO A 304 4.86 -3.36 -2.84
CA PRO A 304 5.61 -2.32 -3.57
C PRO A 304 6.98 -1.97 -2.94
N ALA A 305 7.41 -2.65 -1.87
CA ALA A 305 8.63 -2.31 -1.12
C ALA A 305 9.91 -2.23 -1.99
N SER A 306 9.96 -3.00 -3.08
CA SER A 306 11.07 -3.01 -4.04
C SER A 306 10.99 -1.95 -5.15
N ALA A 307 9.88 -1.22 -5.27
CA ALA A 307 9.70 -0.15 -6.24
C ALA A 307 10.68 1.00 -5.98
N GLN A 308 11.31 1.51 -7.05
CA GLN A 308 12.39 2.50 -6.93
C GLN A 308 11.90 3.90 -6.55
N GLY A 309 10.70 4.27 -7.00
CA GLY A 309 10.06 5.54 -6.68
C GLY A 309 9.37 5.56 -5.31
N ALA A 310 9.28 4.41 -4.63
CA ALA A 310 8.63 4.33 -3.33
C ALA A 310 9.62 4.63 -2.19
N ILE A 311 9.14 5.34 -1.17
CA ILE A 311 9.80 5.49 0.11
C ILE A 311 9.46 4.25 0.94
N CYS A 312 10.34 3.24 0.90
CA CYS A 312 10.16 2.01 1.65
C CYS A 312 10.63 2.19 3.11
N VAL A 313 9.70 1.99 4.04
CA VAL A 313 9.86 2.35 5.45
C VAL A 313 10.00 1.12 6.34
N GLY A 314 11.13 1.05 7.05
CA GLY A 314 11.39 0.05 8.08
C GLY A 314 10.88 0.47 9.46
N ALA A 315 10.74 -0.50 10.36
CA ALA A 315 10.26 -0.28 11.73
C ALA A 315 11.41 -0.33 12.74
N VAL A 316 11.41 0.63 13.67
CA VAL A 316 12.27 0.63 14.86
C VAL A 316 11.44 0.48 16.12
N ASN A 317 12.00 -0.18 17.13
CA ASN A 317 11.41 -0.27 18.44
C ASN A 317 11.73 0.97 19.27
N SER A 318 10.77 1.90 19.35
CA SER A 318 10.93 3.15 20.10
C SER A 318 10.59 3.04 21.59
N THR A 319 10.24 1.85 22.07
CA THR A 319 10.10 1.59 23.52
C THR A 319 11.44 1.31 24.19
N ASP A 320 12.47 0.95 23.41
CA ASP A 320 13.83 0.74 23.88
C ASP A 320 14.65 2.00 23.59
N GLN A 321 15.34 2.55 24.59
CA GLN A 321 16.17 3.76 24.46
C GLN A 321 17.29 3.61 23.41
N ARG A 322 17.68 2.38 23.05
CA ARG A 322 18.67 2.08 22.01
C ARG A 322 18.09 2.11 20.60
N LEU A 323 16.77 2.23 20.46
CA LEU A 323 16.03 2.34 19.21
C LEU A 323 16.38 1.24 18.18
N PRO A 324 16.47 -0.05 18.56
CA PRO A 324 16.89 -1.09 17.64
C PRO A 324 15.87 -1.24 16.51
N ILE A 325 16.33 -1.71 15.34
CA ILE A 325 15.42 -2.20 14.30
C ILE A 325 14.50 -3.28 14.90
N ALA A 326 13.21 -3.20 14.61
CA ALA A 326 12.26 -4.21 15.06
C ALA A 326 12.61 -5.56 14.41
N SER A 327 12.57 -6.65 15.17
CA SER A 327 13.02 -7.98 14.69
C SER A 327 12.24 -8.49 13.48
N PHE A 328 10.97 -8.09 13.37
CA PHE A 328 10.12 -8.41 12.23
C PHE A 328 10.39 -7.52 11.00
N SER A 329 11.00 -6.35 11.15
CA SER A 329 11.15 -5.42 10.03
C SER A 329 11.99 -6.06 8.92
N ASN A 330 11.46 -6.04 7.71
CA ASN A 330 12.29 -6.30 6.54
C ASN A 330 13.42 -5.27 6.46
N LYS A 331 14.48 -5.68 5.78
CA LYS A 331 15.81 -5.06 5.75
C LYS A 331 16.36 -5.02 4.33
N GLY A 332 17.57 -4.49 4.14
CA GLY A 332 18.27 -4.42 2.87
C GLY A 332 18.16 -3.05 2.19
N GLN A 333 18.76 -2.97 1.00
CA GLN A 333 19.00 -1.71 0.26
C GLN A 333 17.73 -0.97 -0.16
N LYS A 334 16.58 -1.65 -0.16
CA LYS A 334 15.31 -1.03 -0.48
C LYS A 334 14.76 -0.19 0.68
N VAL A 335 15.11 -0.51 1.93
CA VAL A 335 14.68 0.29 3.08
C VAL A 335 15.37 1.65 3.05
N SER A 336 14.58 2.69 2.77
CA SER A 336 15.06 4.05 2.50
C SER A 336 15.17 4.89 3.76
N ILE A 337 14.28 4.64 4.73
CA ILE A 337 14.26 5.29 6.04
C ILE A 337 13.54 4.40 7.07
N MET A 338 13.73 4.65 8.36
CA MET A 338 13.03 3.96 9.44
C MET A 338 12.17 4.92 10.28
N ALA A 339 11.08 4.42 10.83
CA ALA A 339 10.23 5.15 11.77
C ALA A 339 9.73 4.23 12.89
N PRO A 340 9.24 4.78 14.02
CA PRO A 340 8.65 3.99 15.10
C PRO A 340 7.58 3.04 14.58
N GLY A 341 7.74 1.74 14.82
CA GLY A 341 6.79 0.72 14.35
C GLY A 341 6.40 -0.30 15.42
N VAL A 342 6.83 -0.12 16.66
CA VAL A 342 6.46 -0.99 17.79
C VAL A 342 5.58 -0.20 18.75
N ASN A 343 4.46 -0.81 19.14
CA ASN A 343 3.51 -0.29 20.11
C ASN A 343 2.93 1.09 19.73
N VAL A 344 2.70 1.31 18.44
CA VAL A 344 2.17 2.59 17.94
C VAL A 344 0.68 2.69 18.27
N ILE A 345 0.30 3.72 19.03
CA ILE A 345 -1.08 3.99 19.42
C ILE A 345 -1.74 4.85 18.35
N SER A 346 -2.88 4.38 17.82
CA SER A 346 -3.69 5.13 16.86
C SER A 346 -5.16 4.68 16.94
N ALA A 347 -6.01 5.26 16.09
CA ALA A 347 -7.45 5.06 16.06
C ALA A 347 -7.88 3.59 16.05
N ASP A 348 -8.88 3.27 16.88
CA ASP A 348 -9.53 1.96 16.90
C ASP A 348 -10.84 2.01 16.09
N PHE A 349 -10.93 1.22 15.04
CA PHE A 349 -12.11 1.22 14.17
C PHE A 349 -13.42 0.85 14.89
N LYS A 350 -13.35 0.07 15.97
CA LYS A 350 -14.53 -0.40 16.72
C LYS A 350 -15.15 0.68 17.60
N ASN A 351 -14.36 1.67 18.03
CA ASN A 351 -14.74 2.63 19.04
C ASN A 351 -14.49 4.05 18.48
N PRO A 352 -15.53 4.87 18.20
CA PRO A 352 -15.37 6.16 17.52
C PRO A 352 -14.40 7.17 18.16
N GLY A 353 -14.06 7.03 19.44
CA GLY A 353 -13.00 7.81 20.10
C GLY A 353 -11.91 6.94 20.73
N GLY A 354 -11.89 5.65 20.42
CA GLY A 354 -10.96 4.69 20.98
C GLY A 354 -9.60 4.72 20.28
N VAL A 355 -8.58 4.24 20.99
CA VAL A 355 -7.24 4.07 20.44
C VAL A 355 -6.71 2.69 20.76
N LYS A 356 -5.79 2.18 19.94
CA LYS A 356 -5.21 0.85 20.07
C LYS A 356 -3.73 0.86 19.69
N ALA A 357 -2.94 0.07 20.41
CA ALA A 357 -1.53 -0.15 20.12
C ALA A 357 -1.36 -1.33 19.15
N ILE A 358 -0.64 -1.09 18.04
CA ILE A 358 -0.29 -2.11 17.04
C ILE A 358 1.19 -1.96 16.68
N SER A 359 1.85 -3.08 16.38
CA SER A 359 3.22 -3.12 15.88
C SER A 359 3.29 -3.65 14.46
N GLY A 360 4.13 -3.02 13.63
CA GLY A 360 4.40 -3.39 12.25
C GLY A 360 5.10 -2.28 11.47
N THR A 361 5.74 -2.62 10.36
CA THR A 361 6.18 -1.63 9.36
C THR A 361 4.99 -0.85 8.79
N SER A 362 3.80 -1.44 8.82
CA SER A 362 2.51 -0.81 8.57
C SER A 362 2.17 0.37 9.48
N MET A 363 2.78 0.44 10.68
CA MET A 363 2.59 1.56 11.61
C MET A 363 3.71 2.59 11.47
N ALA A 364 4.89 2.20 10.96
CA ALA A 364 6.00 3.09 10.67
C ALA A 364 5.76 3.90 9.39
N SER A 365 5.34 3.24 8.31
CA SER A 365 5.08 3.86 7.00
C SER A 365 4.12 5.07 7.02
N PRO A 366 2.94 5.01 7.67
CA PRO A 366 2.00 6.14 7.66
C PRO A 366 2.54 7.39 8.33
N GLN A 367 3.46 7.25 9.29
CA GLN A 367 4.10 8.39 9.95
C GLN A 367 5.00 9.14 8.97
N VAL A 368 5.74 8.40 8.15
CA VAL A 368 6.58 8.97 7.07
C VAL A 368 5.70 9.61 6.00
N ALA A 369 4.54 9.02 5.66
CA ALA A 369 3.58 9.65 4.75
C ALA A 369 3.04 10.98 5.31
N GLY A 370 2.75 11.03 6.62
CA GLY A 370 2.37 12.26 7.29
C GLY A 370 3.49 13.32 7.28
N LEU A 371 4.74 12.93 7.54
CA LEU A 371 5.89 13.82 7.41
C LEU A 371 6.07 14.33 5.97
N CYS A 372 5.88 13.46 4.97
CA CYS A 372 5.88 13.84 3.55
C CYS A 372 4.78 14.86 3.26
N ALA A 373 3.59 14.72 3.84
CA ALA A 373 2.54 15.72 3.69
C ALA A 373 2.93 17.08 4.28
N GLY A 374 3.60 17.11 5.43
CA GLY A 374 4.15 18.36 5.99
C GLY A 374 5.21 18.99 5.09
N VAL A 375 6.16 18.20 4.58
CA VAL A 375 7.17 18.68 3.63
C VAL A 375 6.49 19.28 2.39
N ILE A 376 5.55 18.57 1.78
CA ILE A 376 4.83 19.01 0.57
C ILE A 376 4.01 20.28 0.83
N ALA A 377 3.38 20.41 2.00
CA ALA A 377 2.64 21.61 2.36
C ALA A 377 3.54 22.85 2.48
N SER A 378 4.78 22.69 2.94
CA SER A 378 5.76 23.78 3.05
C SER A 378 6.36 24.24 1.72
N LEU A 379 6.15 23.51 0.62
CA LEU A 379 6.65 23.91 -0.69
C LEU A 379 5.84 25.10 -1.24
N SER A 380 6.53 26.07 -1.85
CA SER A 380 5.85 27.17 -2.56
C SER A 380 5.15 26.69 -3.83
N GLU A 381 5.75 25.74 -4.54
CA GLU A 381 5.23 25.15 -5.78
C GLU A 381 4.89 23.66 -5.61
N PRO A 382 3.95 23.12 -6.39
CA PRO A 382 3.71 21.67 -6.42
C PRO A 382 5.00 20.89 -6.73
N CYS A 383 5.26 19.82 -5.99
CA CYS A 383 6.46 19.01 -6.24
C CYS A 383 6.35 18.24 -7.56
N LYS A 384 7.50 18.12 -8.22
CA LYS A 384 7.77 17.06 -9.21
C LYS A 384 8.60 15.99 -8.49
N ASP A 385 8.36 14.73 -8.78
CA ASP A 385 9.02 13.60 -8.10
C ASP A 385 8.91 13.71 -6.58
N CYS A 386 7.69 13.91 -6.08
CA CYS A 386 7.40 14.19 -4.68
C CYS A 386 8.04 13.18 -3.71
N SER A 387 8.13 11.89 -4.07
CA SER A 387 8.84 10.90 -3.28
C SER A 387 10.32 11.24 -3.07
N GLN A 388 11.04 11.65 -4.13
CA GLN A 388 12.45 12.02 -4.03
C GLN A 388 12.64 13.29 -3.21
N VAL A 389 11.82 14.32 -3.47
CA VAL A 389 11.86 15.59 -2.72
C VAL A 389 11.66 15.34 -1.23
N CYS A 390 10.63 14.56 -0.87
CA CYS A 390 10.36 14.25 0.53
C CYS A 390 11.46 13.38 1.15
N LEU A 391 11.89 12.32 0.46
CA LEU A 391 12.91 11.43 0.98
C LEU A 391 14.23 12.17 1.25
N GLN A 392 14.65 13.05 0.34
CA GLN A 392 15.87 13.84 0.52
C GLN A 392 15.77 14.74 1.77
N LYS A 393 14.63 15.42 1.95
CA LYS A 393 14.41 16.26 3.14
C LYS A 393 14.44 15.43 4.42
N LEU A 394 13.68 14.33 4.47
CA LEU A 394 13.59 13.46 5.64
C LEU A 394 14.92 12.78 5.98
N GLN A 395 15.71 12.36 4.99
CA GLN A 395 17.04 11.79 5.22
C GLN A 395 18.03 12.84 5.71
N THR A 396 17.91 14.10 5.26
CA THR A 396 18.73 15.22 5.75
C THR A 396 18.42 15.50 7.21
N ASP A 397 17.14 15.57 7.57
CA ASP A 397 16.70 15.77 8.96
C ASP A 397 17.14 14.61 9.85
N ALA A 398 16.88 13.37 9.42
CA ALA A 398 17.30 12.15 10.10
C ALA A 398 18.81 12.03 10.30
N ALA A 399 19.62 12.60 9.40
CA ALA A 399 21.08 12.60 9.54
C ALA A 399 21.56 13.54 10.67
N GLY A 400 20.75 14.55 11.03
CA GLY A 400 20.95 15.39 12.21
C GLY A 400 20.48 14.74 13.52
N GLU A 401 19.75 13.63 13.44
CA GLU A 401 19.25 12.85 14.57
C GLU A 401 20.15 11.65 14.93
N GLY A 402 19.78 10.91 15.98
CA GLY A 402 20.43 9.66 16.36
C GLY A 402 20.20 8.55 15.33
N ARG A 403 21.29 7.88 14.92
CA ARG A 403 21.23 6.74 13.99
C ARG A 403 20.85 5.45 14.70
N VAL A 404 20.17 4.57 13.97
CA VAL A 404 19.87 3.21 14.44
C VAL A 404 21.17 2.40 14.51
N ALA A 405 21.48 1.84 15.67
CA ALA A 405 22.65 1.01 15.86
C ALA A 405 22.43 -0.43 15.38
N ASN A 406 23.51 -1.14 15.03
CA ASN A 406 23.52 -2.57 14.69
C ASN A 406 22.56 -2.96 13.54
N VAL A 407 22.38 -2.05 12.59
CA VAL A 407 21.56 -2.28 11.41
C VAL A 407 22.24 -3.29 10.46
N PRO A 408 21.50 -4.27 9.89
CA PRO A 408 22.06 -5.24 8.97
C PRO A 408 22.72 -4.59 7.74
N PRO A 409 23.79 -5.19 7.17
CA PRO A 409 24.49 -4.65 6.01
C PRO A 409 23.55 -4.28 4.86
N GLY A 410 23.81 -3.13 4.24
CA GLY A 410 23.01 -2.61 3.13
C GLY A 410 21.67 -2.01 3.53
N THR A 411 21.27 -2.04 4.81
CA THR A 411 20.05 -1.39 5.29
C THR A 411 20.39 0.01 5.81
N THR A 412 19.54 1.01 5.52
CA THR A 412 19.72 2.36 6.06
C THR A 412 19.72 2.37 7.59
N ASN A 413 20.52 3.24 8.20
CA ASN A 413 20.46 3.51 9.64
C ASN A 413 19.84 4.87 9.97
N LEU A 414 19.24 5.52 8.97
CA LEU A 414 18.52 6.77 9.14
C LEU A 414 17.12 6.49 9.69
N ARG A 415 16.73 7.28 10.70
CA ARG A 415 15.44 7.24 11.36
C ARG A 415 14.87 8.65 11.42
N VAL A 416 13.56 8.77 11.27
CA VAL A 416 12.81 9.94 11.72
C VAL A 416 12.25 9.70 13.13
N ASP A 417 12.46 10.62 14.06
CA ASP A 417 11.86 10.55 15.38
C ASP A 417 10.50 11.26 15.43
N THR A 418 9.46 10.45 15.43
CA THR A 418 8.06 10.88 15.56
C THR A 418 7.50 10.63 16.96
N SER A 419 8.30 10.13 17.90
CA SER A 419 7.83 9.68 19.22
C SER A 419 7.28 10.80 20.11
N SER A 420 7.63 12.05 19.82
CA SER A 420 7.06 13.25 20.47
C SER A 420 5.68 13.64 19.93
N GLN A 421 5.29 13.10 18.77
CA GLN A 421 4.03 13.43 18.09
C GLN A 421 3.05 12.25 18.12
N ILE A 422 3.56 11.02 18.04
CA ILE A 422 2.76 9.81 18.01
C ILE A 422 2.91 9.06 19.34
N PRO A 423 1.80 8.74 20.02
CA PRO A 423 1.85 8.01 21.29
C PRO A 423 2.36 6.58 21.08
N ILE A 424 3.32 6.18 21.91
CA ILE A 424 3.88 4.83 21.95
C ILE A 424 3.48 4.18 23.27
N ALA A 425 2.88 2.99 23.22
CA ALA A 425 2.57 2.24 24.42
C ALA A 425 3.86 1.70 25.05
N VAL A 426 4.10 2.06 26.31
CA VAL A 426 5.23 1.53 27.08
C VAL A 426 4.72 0.32 27.87
N PRO A 427 5.36 -0.86 27.78
CA PRO A 427 5.01 -1.98 28.63
C PRO A 427 5.13 -1.55 30.10
N SER A 428 4.13 -1.85 30.93
CA SER A 428 4.26 -1.60 32.36
C SER A 428 5.38 -2.46 32.91
N GLY A 429 6.56 -1.86 33.14
CA GLY A 429 7.62 -2.51 33.88
C GLY A 429 7.09 -2.84 35.26
N GLY A 430 6.94 -4.13 35.58
CA GLY A 430 7.00 -4.55 36.97
C GLY A 430 8.29 -3.97 37.54
N ARG A 431 8.17 -3.13 38.57
CA ARG A 431 9.33 -2.60 39.30
C ARG A 431 10.28 -3.78 39.56
N ARG A 432 11.49 -3.72 39.00
CA ARG A 432 12.60 -4.52 39.53
C ARG A 432 13.22 -3.77 40.68
#